data_AF-A0A956WJ76-F1
#
_entry.id   AF-A0A956WJ76-F1
#
_cell.length_a   1.000
_cell.length_b   1.000
_cell.length_c   1.000
_cell.angle_alpha   90.00
_cell.angle_beta   90.00
_cell.angle_gamma   90.00
#
_symmetry.space_group_name_H-M   'P 1'
#
loop_
_entity.id
_entity.type
_entity.pdbx_description
1 polymer ?
#
loop_
_entity_poly.entity_id
_entity_poly.type
_entity_poly.pdbx_seq_one_letter_code
_entity_poly.pdbx_strand_id
1 'polypeptide(L)'
;ASYWDLARAALAGPAPEVAGRLPGHAGYFETAMLMAIRPDLVRTPLPQRSADDIARAASPSTPYRLERAGHWASIGGHTDSPLGATPEAGQRLLGIVVPAVAATFVEVARLPLLFSENPASP
;
A
#
# COMPACT_ATOMS: atom_id res chain seq x y z
N ALA A 1 -0.64 12.07 1.27
CA ALA A 1 -0.03 10.80 1.75
C ALA A 1 -0.78 9.63 1.14
N SER A 2 -0.10 8.51 0.82
CA SER A 2 -0.78 7.28 0.38
C SER A 2 -1.32 6.51 1.60
N TYR A 3 -2.28 5.59 1.40
CA TYR A 3 -2.82 4.80 2.51
C TYR A 3 -1.73 3.94 3.19
N TRP A 4 -0.71 3.52 2.43
CA TRP A 4 0.49 2.85 2.95
C TRP A 4 1.22 3.70 3.98
N ASP A 5 1.42 4.97 3.65
CA ASP A 5 2.15 5.90 4.50
C ASP A 5 1.36 6.22 5.77
N LEU A 6 0.04 6.42 5.62
CA LEU A 6 -0.85 6.67 6.74
C LEU A 6 -0.93 5.48 7.70
N ALA A 7 -0.99 4.26 7.17
CA ALA A 7 -1.08 3.04 7.98
C ALA A 7 0.29 2.52 8.47
N ARG A 8 1.42 3.08 7.99
CA ARG A 8 2.77 2.54 8.23
C ARG A 8 3.08 2.33 9.71
N ALA A 9 2.77 3.31 10.54
CA ALA A 9 3.00 3.23 11.99
C ALA A 9 2.08 2.20 12.66
N ALA A 10 0.81 2.11 12.25
CA ALA A 10 -0.15 1.16 12.80
C ALA A 10 0.14 -0.30 12.39
N LEU A 11 0.75 -0.50 11.22
CA LEU A 11 1.21 -1.79 10.72
C LEU A 11 2.52 -2.25 11.38
N ALA A 12 3.33 -1.31 11.88
CA ALA A 12 4.61 -1.60 12.51
C ALA A 12 4.41 -2.40 13.81
N GLY A 13 4.75 -3.69 13.78
CA GLY A 13 4.60 -4.61 14.91
C GLY A 13 3.50 -5.64 14.69
N PRO A 14 2.22 -5.26 14.56
CA PRO A 14 1.11 -6.20 14.39
C PRO A 14 1.13 -7.00 13.07
N ALA A 15 1.81 -6.49 12.03
CA ALA A 15 1.87 -7.12 10.71
C ALA A 15 3.33 -7.24 10.20
N PRO A 16 4.19 -8.05 10.85
CA PRO A 16 5.59 -8.19 10.47
C PRO A 16 5.77 -8.81 9.08
N GLU A 17 4.80 -9.59 8.59
CA GLU A 17 4.82 -10.23 7.27
C GLU A 17 4.76 -9.25 6.11
N VAL A 18 4.32 -8.01 6.37
CA VAL A 18 4.31 -6.92 5.38
C VAL A 18 5.34 -5.83 5.71
N ALA A 19 6.00 -5.92 6.87
CA ALA A 19 7.10 -5.02 7.20
C ALA A 19 8.23 -5.15 6.17
N GLY A 20 8.69 -4.02 5.63
CA GLY A 20 9.70 -3.99 4.56
C GLY A 20 9.20 -4.35 3.15
N ARG A 21 7.94 -4.78 3.01
CA ARG A 21 7.28 -4.97 1.70
C ARG A 21 6.50 -3.74 1.24
N LEU A 22 6.46 -2.69 2.05
CA LEU A 22 5.66 -1.50 1.83
C LEU A 22 6.52 -0.25 1.56
N PRO A 23 6.27 0.48 0.46
CA PRO A 23 5.26 0.20 -0.56
C PRO A 23 5.66 -0.97 -1.47
N GLY A 24 4.67 -1.79 -1.84
CA GLY A 24 4.76 -2.85 -2.84
C GLY A 24 3.56 -2.78 -3.78
N HIS A 25 3.58 -3.55 -4.87
CA HIS A 25 2.50 -3.61 -5.86
C HIS A 25 2.19 -5.05 -6.26
N ALA A 26 0.90 -5.38 -6.19
CA ALA A 26 0.29 -6.66 -6.54
C ALA A 26 0.95 -7.89 -5.88
N GLY A 27 1.66 -7.69 -4.77
CA GLY A 27 2.20 -8.77 -3.95
C GLY A 27 1.35 -9.09 -2.74
N TYR A 28 1.99 -9.48 -1.64
CA TYR A 28 1.31 -10.15 -0.52
C TYR A 28 0.19 -9.29 0.07
N PHE A 29 0.48 -8.04 0.39
CA PHE A 29 -0.45 -7.17 1.11
C PHE A 29 -1.70 -6.87 0.28
N GLU A 30 -1.54 -6.41 -0.96
CA GLU A 30 -2.67 -6.07 -1.82
C GLU A 30 -3.51 -7.31 -2.14
N THR A 31 -2.85 -8.44 -2.40
CA THR A 31 -3.53 -9.72 -2.65
C THR A 31 -4.33 -10.16 -1.43
N ALA A 32 -3.75 -10.13 -0.23
CA ALA A 32 -4.43 -10.53 1.00
C ALA A 32 -5.69 -9.68 1.22
N MET A 33 -5.58 -8.35 1.13
CA MET A 33 -6.75 -7.46 1.24
C MET A 33 -7.80 -7.72 0.16
N LEU A 34 -7.39 -7.97 -1.08
CA LEU A 34 -8.32 -8.28 -2.16
C LEU A 34 -9.04 -9.61 -1.92
N MET A 35 -8.33 -10.63 -1.42
CA MET A 35 -8.92 -11.91 -1.03
C MET A 35 -9.94 -11.78 0.11
N ALA A 36 -9.77 -10.78 0.99
CA ALA A 36 -10.72 -10.50 2.06
C ALA A 36 -12.01 -9.82 1.57
N ILE A 37 -11.94 -9.00 0.52
CA ILE A 37 -13.07 -8.19 0.02
C ILE A 37 -13.77 -8.84 -1.17
N ARG A 38 -13.00 -9.35 -2.13
CA ARG A 38 -13.42 -9.93 -3.42
C ARG A 38 -12.52 -11.11 -3.82
N PRO A 39 -12.58 -12.23 -3.09
CA PRO A 39 -11.75 -13.40 -3.37
C PRO A 39 -11.98 -13.96 -4.79
N ASP A 40 -13.17 -13.77 -5.35
CA ASP A 40 -13.54 -14.18 -6.71
C ASP A 40 -12.74 -13.47 -7.82
N LEU A 41 -12.09 -12.34 -7.50
CA LEU A 41 -11.27 -11.58 -8.45
C LEU A 41 -9.79 -11.99 -8.43
N VAL A 42 -9.36 -12.81 -7.48
CA VAL A 42 -7.96 -13.23 -7.34
C VAL A 42 -7.75 -14.52 -8.14
N ARG A 43 -6.92 -14.43 -9.19
CA ARG A 43 -6.61 -15.59 -10.04
C ARG A 43 -5.67 -16.55 -9.34
N THR A 44 -5.94 -17.84 -9.49
CA THR A 44 -5.09 -18.94 -9.01
C THR A 44 -4.45 -19.69 -10.20
N PRO A 45 -3.25 -20.26 -10.04
CA PRO A 45 -2.38 -20.19 -8.85
C PRO A 45 -1.75 -18.80 -8.67
N LEU A 46 -1.41 -18.45 -7.43
CA LEU A 46 -0.68 -17.20 -7.14
C LEU A 46 0.78 -17.33 -7.60
N PRO A 47 1.33 -16.32 -8.30
CA PRO A 47 2.73 -16.35 -8.71
C PRO A 47 3.67 -16.23 -7.49
N GLN A 48 4.80 -16.92 -7.57
CA GLN A 48 5.91 -16.77 -6.63
C GLN A 48 6.99 -15.88 -7.24
N ARG A 49 7.70 -15.11 -6.41
CA ARG A 49 8.93 -14.41 -6.82
C ARG A 49 10.13 -14.91 -6.04
N SER A 50 11.28 -15.03 -6.71
CA SER A 50 12.56 -15.19 -6.05
C SER A 50 13.07 -13.87 -5.46
N ALA A 51 14.13 -13.92 -4.65
CA ALA A 51 14.78 -12.72 -4.15
C ALA A 51 15.34 -11.84 -5.28
N ASP A 52 15.90 -12.46 -6.33
CA ASP A 52 16.42 -11.76 -7.50
C ASP A 52 15.31 -11.05 -8.28
N ASP A 53 14.14 -11.69 -8.41
CA ASP A 53 12.98 -11.10 -9.06
C ASP A 53 12.44 -9.88 -8.31
N ILE A 54 12.54 -9.88 -6.98
CA ILE A 54 12.16 -8.75 -6.12
C ILE A 54 13.20 -7.63 -6.26
N ALA A 55 14.50 -7.95 -6.22
CA ALA A 55 15.57 -6.98 -6.39
C ALA A 55 15.49 -6.26 -7.75
N ARG A 56 15.12 -6.99 -8.81
CA ARG A 56 14.92 -6.41 -10.17
C ARG A 56 13.70 -5.49 -10.28
N ALA A 57 12.71 -5.64 -9.39
CA ALA A 57 11.52 -4.80 -9.34
C ALA A 57 11.66 -3.64 -8.34
N ALA A 58 12.70 -3.64 -7.50
CA ALA A 58 12.94 -2.58 -6.54
C ALA A 58 13.29 -1.27 -7.26
N SER A 59 12.54 -0.22 -6.94
CA SER A 59 12.86 1.14 -7.38
C SER A 59 13.61 1.87 -6.27
N PRO A 60 14.78 2.48 -6.57
CA PRO A 60 15.46 3.32 -5.59
C PRO A 60 14.58 4.50 -5.18
N SER A 61 14.73 4.94 -3.92
CA SER A 61 14.06 6.13 -3.41
C SER A 61 14.81 7.37 -3.92
N THR A 62 14.37 7.89 -5.05
CA THR A 62 14.88 9.11 -5.69
C THR A 62 13.77 10.17 -5.73
N PRO A 63 14.10 11.48 -5.66
CA PRO A 63 13.10 12.54 -5.74
C PRO A 63 12.36 12.56 -7.08
N TYR A 64 12.94 11.95 -8.10
CA TYR A 64 12.36 11.79 -9.43
C TYR A 64 12.15 10.31 -9.73
N ARG A 65 11.03 9.99 -10.37
CA ARG A 65 10.72 8.65 -10.85
C ARG A 65 10.74 8.65 -12.37
N LEU A 66 11.72 7.95 -12.94
CA LEU A 66 11.81 7.73 -14.38
C LEU A 66 11.31 6.34 -14.70
N GLU A 67 10.25 6.25 -15.50
CA GLU A 67 9.66 4.98 -15.91
C GLU A 67 10.16 4.61 -17.30
N ARG A 68 10.64 3.37 -17.45
CA ARG A 68 10.98 2.80 -18.74
C ARG A 68 9.77 2.04 -19.29
N ALA A 69 9.34 2.40 -20.50
CA ALA A 69 8.30 1.67 -21.21
C ALA A 69 8.64 0.16 -21.26
N GLY A 70 7.67 -0.68 -20.88
CA GLY A 70 7.83 -2.14 -20.83
C GLY A 70 8.47 -2.70 -19.56
N HIS A 71 9.00 -1.87 -18.65
CA HIS A 71 9.61 -2.38 -17.41
C HIS A 71 8.61 -3.18 -16.55
N TRP A 72 7.40 -2.65 -16.33
CA TRP A 72 6.34 -3.36 -15.60
C TRP A 72 5.99 -4.72 -16.19
N ALA A 73 5.85 -4.80 -17.51
CA ALA A 73 5.63 -6.07 -18.20
C ALA A 73 6.81 -7.03 -18.00
N SER A 74 8.05 -6.53 -18.03
CA SER A 74 9.25 -7.34 -17.82
C SER A 74 9.38 -7.93 -16.41
N ILE A 75 8.73 -7.32 -15.41
CA ILE A 75 8.65 -7.84 -14.05
C ILE A 75 7.32 -8.55 -13.77
N GLY A 76 6.46 -8.79 -14.77
CA GLY A 76 5.18 -9.48 -14.60
C GLY A 76 4.09 -8.64 -13.91
N GLY A 77 4.29 -7.34 -13.75
CA GLY A 77 3.30 -6.41 -13.21
C GLY A 77 3.18 -6.37 -11.68
N HIS A 78 4.09 -7.03 -10.94
CA HIS A 78 4.09 -7.01 -9.48
C HIS A 78 5.53 -6.93 -8.93
N THR A 79 5.70 -6.28 -7.78
CA THR A 79 7.04 -5.99 -7.22
C THR A 79 7.50 -7.00 -6.18
N ASP A 80 6.56 -7.63 -5.48
CA ASP A 80 6.79 -8.65 -4.46
C ASP A 80 5.93 -9.90 -4.73
N SER A 81 6.07 -10.92 -3.89
CA SER A 81 5.40 -12.21 -4.08
C SER A 81 4.00 -12.19 -3.46
N PRO A 82 2.91 -12.39 -4.23
CA PRO A 82 1.56 -12.55 -3.68
C PRO A 82 1.35 -13.91 -3.02
N LEU A 83 2.19 -14.91 -3.34
CA LEU A 83 2.10 -16.25 -2.76
C LEU A 83 2.08 -16.21 -1.21
N GLY A 84 1.17 -16.98 -0.63
CA GLY A 84 0.98 -17.08 0.83
C GLY A 84 -0.02 -16.07 1.40
N ALA A 85 -0.52 -15.13 0.59
CA ALA A 85 -1.64 -14.27 0.98
C ALA A 85 -2.89 -15.12 1.27
N THR A 86 -3.64 -14.73 2.30
CA THR A 86 -4.90 -15.38 2.67
C THR A 86 -5.99 -14.34 2.96
N PRO A 87 -7.29 -14.70 2.85
CA PRO A 87 -8.39 -13.82 3.25
C PRO A 87 -8.28 -13.37 4.71
N GLU A 88 -7.85 -14.24 5.63
CA GLU A 88 -7.73 -13.95 7.06
C GLU A 88 -6.62 -12.92 7.31
N ALA A 89 -5.49 -13.03 6.61
CA ALA A 89 -4.46 -12.00 6.63
C ALA A 89 -5.02 -10.67 6.11
N GLY A 90 -5.79 -10.69 5.02
CA GLY A 90 -6.46 -9.51 4.48
C GLY A 90 -7.39 -8.84 5.46
N GLN A 91 -8.23 -9.60 6.16
CA GLN A 91 -9.15 -9.07 7.18
C GLN A 91 -8.38 -8.40 8.32
N ARG A 92 -7.29 -9.02 8.81
CA ARG A 92 -6.43 -8.40 9.83
C ARG A 92 -5.81 -7.09 9.32
N LEU A 93 -5.27 -7.09 8.11
CA LEU A 93 -4.66 -5.90 7.51
C LEU A 93 -5.68 -4.77 7.32
N LEU A 94 -6.87 -5.07 6.80
CA LEU A 94 -7.96 -4.10 6.65
C LEU A 94 -8.38 -3.52 8.01
N GLY A 95 -8.45 -4.36 9.04
CA GLY A 95 -8.74 -3.95 10.42
C GLY A 95 -7.70 -2.98 11.01
N ILE A 96 -6.47 -2.94 10.48
CA ILE A 96 -5.43 -1.99 10.89
C ILE A 96 -5.45 -0.74 10.01
N VAL A 97 -5.53 -0.92 8.69
CA VAL A 97 -5.38 0.14 7.69
C VAL A 97 -6.58 1.09 7.71
N VAL A 98 -7.80 0.56 7.77
CA VAL A 98 -9.02 1.38 7.68
C VAL A 98 -9.11 2.35 8.86
N PRO A 99 -8.93 1.93 10.14
CA PRO A 99 -8.92 2.87 11.26
C PRO A 99 -7.82 3.93 11.17
N ALA A 100 -6.61 3.57 10.72
CA ALA A 100 -5.50 4.52 10.57
C ALA A 100 -5.83 5.62 9.55
N VAL A 101 -6.34 5.24 8.37
CA VAL A 101 -6.74 6.20 7.33
C VAL A 101 -7.93 7.05 7.79
N ALA A 102 -8.94 6.43 8.44
CA ALA A 102 -10.09 7.14 8.95
C ALA A 102 -9.72 8.19 10.02
N ALA A 103 -8.77 7.85 10.91
CA ALA A 103 -8.25 8.79 11.90
C ALA A 103 -7.58 10.00 11.22
N THR A 104 -6.80 9.78 10.16
CA THR A 104 -6.22 10.88 9.37
C THR A 104 -7.30 11.76 8.73
N PHE A 105 -8.38 11.19 8.18
CA PHE A 105 -9.46 12.00 7.64
C PHE A 105 -10.12 12.90 8.69
N VAL A 106 -10.33 12.38 9.90
CA VAL A 106 -10.85 13.17 11.02
C VAL A 106 -9.88 14.27 11.44
N GLU A 107 -8.58 13.97 11.50
CA GLU A 107 -7.55 14.97 11.80
C GLU A 107 -7.53 16.09 10.76
N VAL A 108 -7.48 15.74 9.48
CA VAL A 108 -7.47 16.70 8.36
C VAL A 108 -8.73 17.57 8.37
N ALA A 109 -9.89 16.99 8.62
CA ALA A 109 -11.16 17.74 8.69
C ALA A 109 -11.22 18.76 9.84
N ARG A 110 -10.34 18.62 10.86
CA ARG A 110 -10.23 19.55 11.99
C ARG A 110 -9.14 20.59 11.80
N LEU A 111 -8.31 20.48 10.76
CA LEU A 111 -7.26 21.47 10.51
C LEU A 111 -7.91 22.81 10.15
N PRO A 112 -7.38 23.93 10.67
CA PRO A 112 -7.84 25.25 10.25
C PRO A 112 -7.57 25.42 8.76
N LEU A 113 -8.56 25.93 8.02
CA LEU A 113 -8.32 26.35 6.65
C LEU A 113 -7.35 27.53 6.68
N LEU A 114 -6.24 27.42 5.96
CA LEU A 114 -5.20 28.45 5.91
C LEU A 114 -5.66 29.76 5.24
N PHE A 115 -6.92 29.83 4.81
CA PHE A 115 -7.56 31.03 4.27
C PHE A 115 -8.99 31.14 4.81
N SER A 116 -9.16 31.42 6.10
CA SER A 116 -10.33 32.17 6.53
C SER A 116 -10.16 33.59 5.99
N GLU A 117 -11.10 34.06 5.17
CA GLU A 117 -11.08 35.39 4.58
C GLU A 117 -10.66 36.44 5.60
N ASN A 118 -9.69 37.27 5.22
CA ASN A 118 -9.34 38.47 5.96
C ASN A 118 -10.58 39.38 5.89
N PRO A 119 -11.36 39.58 6.97
CA PRO A 119 -12.42 40.58 6.92
C PRO A 119 -11.70 41.91 6.72
N ALA A 120 -11.95 42.54 5.58
CA ALA A 120 -11.32 43.78 5.18
C ALA A 120 -11.21 44.75 6.37
N SER A 121 -9.98 45.15 6.66
CA SER A 121 -9.66 46.33 7.49
C SER A 121 -10.07 47.62 6.74
N PRO A 122 -10.24 48.72 7.49
CA PRO A 122 -11.48 49.50 7.69
C PRO A 122 -12.02 50.26 6.47
#